data_AF-A0A956HFL8-F1
#
_entry.id   AF-A0A956HFL8-F1
#
_cell.length_a   1.000
_cell.length_b   1.000
_cell.length_c   1.000
_cell.angle_alpha   90.00
_cell.angle_beta   90.00
_cell.angle_gamma   90.00
#
_symmetry.space_group_name_H-M   'P 1'
#
loop_
_entity.id
_entity.type
_entity.pdbx_description
1 polymer ?
#
loop_
_entity_poly.entity_id
_entity_poly.type
_entity_poly.pdbx_seq_one_letter_code
_entity_poly.pdbx_strand_id
1 'polypeptide(L)'
;TLDTGVTGETATGDTGVIYDVGNPDAGDPGTEDCTACNFELDFSYIWIANASEGTVSKIDTVTLEEVGRYITRPDGAGDPSRTSVNFNGDVAVANRVGGLTKIIAVHGQCDELKNGMPGLQTSSGKDDVLPWGADDCVAWYTQFPTTNQRPVAWDSGTFNPATCRWEGARVWTVTSATPGLPGLGGPGGVIVYRLNGETGAVEDQVAIDTFPGAQFGAYGGAVDSQGNLWFVPQGLPFTPDNKKMAFVDAQNLSYQIYTIPQNVASYGITVDADDSVWVSSTGGTGVARFNPITVTWEYPDSATLSLGGLAQAQDGLVWTSTSGGAMAVDPLTLAVVKTLQIPQGGTKGVGVDRDGFVWLVNESAAYKCDPELGTCDGYSGLSGPYTYSDMTGYQLKNATCGPPT
;
A
#
# COMPACT_ATOMS: atom_id res chain seq x y z
N THR A 1 -12.78 -13.39 -85.62
CA THR A 1 -11.90 -14.34 -84.92
C THR A 1 -11.97 -14.01 -83.45
N LEU A 2 -12.12 -15.07 -82.64
CA LEU A 2 -12.56 -15.11 -81.24
C LEU A 2 -11.82 -14.18 -80.26
N ASP A 3 -12.62 -13.50 -79.42
CA ASP A 3 -12.68 -13.60 -77.94
C ASP A 3 -11.40 -13.49 -77.09
N THR A 4 -11.32 -12.47 -76.22
CA THR A 4 -11.52 -12.58 -74.74
C THR A 4 -10.97 -11.37 -73.97
N GLY A 5 -11.80 -10.82 -73.07
CA GLY A 5 -11.38 -10.47 -71.69
C GLY A 5 -10.90 -9.04 -71.38
N VAL A 6 -11.83 -8.19 -70.94
CA VAL A 6 -11.68 -6.89 -70.23
C VAL A 6 -11.39 -7.17 -68.74
N THR A 7 -10.52 -6.47 -68.01
CA THR A 7 -10.68 -5.21 -67.20
C THR A 7 -9.34 -5.01 -66.45
N GLY A 8 -8.91 -3.86 -65.93
CA GLY A 8 -9.48 -2.55 -65.63
C GLY A 8 -8.39 -1.67 -64.99
N GLU A 9 -8.70 -0.39 -64.82
CA GLU A 9 -7.83 0.77 -64.55
C GLU A 9 -6.94 0.74 -63.30
N THR A 10 -5.82 1.47 -63.38
CA THR A 10 -4.92 1.83 -62.28
C THR A 10 -5.04 3.30 -61.92
N ALA A 11 -4.95 3.55 -60.62
CA ALA A 11 -5.19 4.80 -59.91
C ALA A 11 -4.07 5.85 -60.08
N THR A 12 -4.46 7.13 -60.05
CA THR A 12 -3.58 8.28 -59.77
C THR A 12 -3.66 8.63 -58.28
N GLY A 13 -2.52 8.59 -57.60
CA GLY A 13 -2.38 9.05 -56.22
C GLY A 13 -2.25 10.56 -56.12
N ASP A 14 -2.80 11.11 -55.04
CA ASP A 14 -2.42 12.42 -54.52
C ASP A 14 -2.30 12.33 -53.00
N THR A 15 -1.20 12.86 -52.49
CA THR A 15 -0.72 12.70 -51.11
C THR A 15 -1.22 13.86 -50.24
N GLY A 16 -2.25 13.60 -49.45
CA GLY A 16 -2.64 14.42 -48.30
C GLY A 16 -2.33 13.67 -47.01
N VAL A 17 -1.39 14.17 -46.22
CA VAL A 17 -1.04 13.62 -44.90
C VAL A 17 -2.21 13.85 -43.94
N ILE A 18 -2.82 12.76 -43.47
CA ILE A 18 -3.79 12.76 -42.37
C ILE A 18 -2.99 12.56 -41.09
N TYR A 19 -3.07 13.51 -40.16
CA TYR A 19 -2.64 13.29 -38.78
C TYR A 19 -3.75 12.52 -38.08
N ASP A 20 -3.61 11.20 -38.02
CA ASP A 20 -4.44 10.37 -37.17
C ASP A 20 -3.85 10.42 -35.76
N VAL A 21 -4.52 11.16 -34.86
CA VAL A 21 -4.20 11.15 -33.43
C VAL A 21 -4.84 9.89 -32.88
N GLY A 22 -4.13 8.76 -33.04
CA GLY A 22 -4.50 7.52 -32.39
C GLY A 22 -4.58 7.73 -30.89
N ASN A 23 -5.65 7.23 -30.28
CA ASN A 23 -5.72 6.98 -28.84
C ASN A 23 -4.39 6.33 -28.39
N PRO A 24 -3.88 6.64 -27.18
CA PRO A 24 -2.87 5.78 -26.60
C PRO A 24 -3.52 4.42 -26.40
N ASP A 25 -3.23 3.48 -27.30
CA ASP A 25 -3.48 2.07 -27.08
C ASP A 25 -2.87 1.75 -25.72
N ALA A 26 -3.70 1.26 -24.80
CA ALA A 26 -3.23 0.64 -23.58
C ALA A 26 -2.34 -0.53 -24.02
N GLY A 27 -1.03 -0.29 -24.01
CA GLY A 27 -0.03 -1.23 -24.48
C GLY A 27 -0.24 -2.57 -23.80
N ASP A 28 -0.55 -3.58 -24.61
CA ASP A 28 -0.23 -4.96 -24.29
C ASP A 28 1.28 -5.00 -24.05
N PRO A 29 1.77 -5.33 -22.84
CA PRO A 29 3.19 -5.33 -22.57
C PRO A 29 3.79 -6.37 -23.50
N GLY A 30 4.62 -5.90 -24.44
CA GLY A 30 5.33 -6.74 -25.37
C GLY A 30 5.99 -7.90 -24.62
N THR A 31 5.96 -9.06 -25.24
CA THR A 31 6.46 -10.34 -24.72
C THR A 31 8.00 -10.40 -24.57
N GLU A 32 8.64 -9.29 -24.24
CA GLU A 32 10.06 -9.24 -23.91
C GLU A 32 10.25 -9.55 -22.40
N ASP A 33 10.72 -10.76 -22.13
CA ASP A 33 11.24 -11.26 -20.83
C ASP A 33 10.51 -10.79 -19.55
N CYS A 34 9.20 -11.07 -19.47
CA CYS A 34 8.49 -10.93 -18.21
C CYS A 34 9.00 -11.95 -17.17
N THR A 35 9.89 -11.50 -16.31
CA THR A 35 10.47 -12.31 -15.23
C THR A 35 9.97 -11.81 -13.89
N ALA A 36 9.69 -12.74 -12.97
CA ALA A 36 9.31 -12.39 -11.60
C ALA A 36 10.37 -11.44 -11.03
N CYS A 37 9.92 -10.39 -10.33
CA CYS A 37 10.79 -9.40 -9.69
C CYS A 37 11.61 -8.48 -10.63
N ASN A 38 11.55 -8.67 -11.95
CA ASN A 38 12.22 -7.81 -12.94
C ASN A 38 11.25 -7.34 -14.03
N PHE A 39 10.00 -7.12 -13.66
CA PHE A 39 9.03 -6.43 -14.50
C PHE A 39 9.01 -4.95 -14.12
N GLU A 40 9.17 -4.09 -15.13
CA GLU A 40 8.74 -2.71 -15.01
C GLU A 40 7.23 -2.70 -15.27
N LEU A 41 6.43 -2.40 -14.25
CA LEU A 41 5.07 -1.95 -14.51
C LEU A 41 5.19 -0.68 -15.33
N ASP A 42 4.47 -0.53 -16.42
CA ASP A 42 4.49 0.73 -17.21
C ASP A 42 3.92 1.92 -16.42
N PHE A 43 3.31 1.67 -15.26
CA PHE A 43 2.72 2.67 -14.38
C PHE A 43 3.36 2.62 -12.98
N SER A 44 3.27 3.73 -12.27
CA SER A 44 3.59 3.80 -10.85
C SER A 44 2.61 4.75 -10.16
N TYR A 45 1.87 4.22 -9.19
CA TYR A 45 0.86 4.97 -8.44
C TYR A 45 1.16 4.94 -6.95
N ILE A 46 0.80 6.03 -6.27
CA ILE A 46 0.65 6.07 -4.82
C ILE A 46 -0.82 6.23 -4.46
N TRP A 47 -1.26 5.44 -3.48
CA TRP A 47 -2.63 5.42 -2.98
C TRP A 47 -2.70 6.03 -1.58
N ILE A 48 -3.42 7.15 -1.45
CA ILE A 48 -3.43 7.93 -0.20
C ILE A 48 -4.86 8.05 0.32
N ALA A 49 -5.07 7.56 1.54
CA ALA A 49 -6.35 7.63 2.23
C ALA A 49 -6.68 9.07 2.66
N ASN A 50 -7.83 9.57 2.23
CA ASN A 50 -8.44 10.81 2.68
C ASN A 50 -9.40 10.53 3.83
N ALA A 51 -8.88 10.42 5.06
CA ALA A 51 -9.64 9.96 6.21
C ALA A 51 -10.86 10.83 6.50
N SER A 52 -10.77 12.15 6.29
CA SER A 52 -11.86 13.08 6.54
C SER A 52 -12.96 13.06 5.47
N GLU A 53 -12.65 12.59 4.27
CA GLU A 53 -13.60 12.53 3.14
C GLU A 53 -14.21 11.14 2.95
N GLY A 54 -13.59 10.09 3.52
CA GLY A 54 -14.04 8.72 3.31
C GLY A 54 -13.66 8.17 1.93
N THR A 55 -12.58 8.70 1.34
CA THR A 55 -12.09 8.33 0.01
C THR A 55 -10.62 7.93 0.03
N VAL A 56 -10.13 7.36 -1.07
CA VAL A 56 -8.70 7.16 -1.34
C VAL A 56 -8.36 7.80 -2.69
N SER A 57 -7.23 8.52 -2.75
CA SER A 57 -6.69 9.12 -3.97
C SER A 57 -5.67 8.21 -4.62
N LYS A 58 -5.72 8.08 -5.95
CA LYS A 58 -4.70 7.47 -6.82
C LYS A 58 -3.90 8.59 -7.49
N ILE A 59 -2.62 8.69 -7.20
CA ILE A 59 -1.74 9.73 -7.75
C ILE A 59 -0.67 9.06 -8.59
N ASP A 60 -0.47 9.54 -9.80
CA ASP A 60 0.65 9.15 -10.66
C ASP A 60 1.96 9.66 -10.06
N THR A 61 2.88 8.74 -9.76
CA THR A 61 4.11 9.10 -9.06
C THR A 61 5.07 9.85 -9.96
N VAL A 62 4.97 9.74 -11.29
CA VAL A 62 5.83 10.42 -12.25
C VAL A 62 5.38 11.86 -12.44
N THR A 63 4.09 12.08 -12.72
CA THR A 63 3.53 13.40 -13.04
C THR A 63 3.07 14.18 -11.82
N LEU A 64 2.90 13.52 -10.67
CA LEU A 64 2.32 14.09 -9.44
C LEU A 64 0.85 14.51 -9.60
N GLU A 65 0.15 13.98 -10.60
CA GLU A 65 -1.26 14.25 -10.86
C GLU A 65 -2.16 13.19 -10.19
N GLU A 66 -3.25 13.63 -9.56
CA GLU A 66 -4.29 12.72 -9.07
C GLU A 66 -5.16 12.27 -10.24
N VAL A 67 -5.15 10.96 -10.50
CA VAL A 67 -5.80 10.30 -11.65
C VAL A 67 -7.00 9.45 -11.23
N GLY A 68 -7.44 9.56 -9.98
CA GLY A 68 -8.66 8.92 -9.48
C GLY A 68 -8.89 9.16 -7.99
N ARG A 69 -10.17 9.25 -7.58
CA ARG A 69 -10.58 9.32 -6.17
C ARG A 69 -11.82 8.47 -5.93
N TYR A 70 -11.71 7.56 -4.97
CA TYR A 70 -12.70 6.49 -4.81
C TYR A 70 -13.27 6.48 -3.39
N ILE A 71 -14.60 6.42 -3.26
CA ILE A 71 -15.27 6.18 -1.97
C ILE A 71 -14.86 4.80 -1.44
N THR A 72 -14.54 4.69 -0.14
CA THR A 72 -14.00 3.44 0.44
C THR A 72 -15.01 2.61 1.21
N ARG A 73 -16.27 3.04 1.32
CA ARG A 73 -17.38 2.25 1.92
C ARG A 73 -18.72 2.47 1.19
N PRO A 74 -19.59 1.44 1.12
CA PRO A 74 -20.94 1.56 0.54
C PRO A 74 -21.83 2.65 1.11
N ASP A 75 -21.67 2.96 2.40
CA ASP A 75 -22.45 3.97 3.10
C ASP A 75 -21.90 5.40 2.93
N GLY A 76 -20.78 5.56 2.20
CA GLY A 76 -20.07 6.84 2.08
C GLY A 76 -19.39 7.29 3.38
N ALA A 77 -19.48 6.53 4.46
CA ALA A 77 -18.94 6.86 5.78
C ALA A 77 -17.57 6.20 6.00
N GLY A 78 -16.74 6.22 4.96
CA GLY A 78 -15.33 5.82 5.01
C GLY A 78 -14.57 6.55 6.12
N ASP A 79 -13.67 5.83 6.79
CA ASP A 79 -12.59 6.42 7.59
C ASP A 79 -11.31 5.65 7.23
N PRO A 80 -10.87 5.73 5.96
CA PRO A 80 -9.74 4.98 5.47
C PRO A 80 -8.47 5.50 6.11
N SER A 81 -7.52 4.61 6.35
CA SER A 81 -6.30 5.01 7.05
C SER A 81 -5.06 4.19 6.77
N ARG A 82 -5.22 3.03 6.14
CA ARG A 82 -4.13 2.17 5.71
C ARG A 82 -4.48 1.66 4.32
N THR A 83 -3.47 1.61 3.49
CA THR A 83 -3.49 1.03 2.15
C THR A 83 -2.45 -0.08 2.10
N SER A 84 -2.70 -1.09 1.29
CA SER A 84 -1.67 -2.02 0.83
C SER A 84 -1.85 -2.19 -0.66
N VAL A 85 -0.77 -2.20 -1.41
CA VAL A 85 -0.79 -2.32 -2.87
C VAL A 85 -0.13 -3.63 -3.28
N ASN A 86 -0.77 -4.39 -4.16
CA ASN A 86 -0.22 -5.65 -4.66
C ASN A 86 0.71 -5.44 -5.86
N PHE A 87 1.33 -6.51 -6.35
CA PHE A 87 2.23 -6.46 -7.51
C PHE A 87 1.57 -6.05 -8.84
N ASN A 88 0.24 -6.06 -8.92
CA ASN A 88 -0.49 -5.56 -10.09
C ASN A 88 -0.90 -4.09 -9.92
N GLY A 89 -0.50 -3.42 -8.83
CA GLY A 89 -0.83 -2.03 -8.52
C GLY A 89 -2.16 -1.83 -7.80
N ASP A 90 -3.00 -2.87 -7.68
CA ASP A 90 -4.30 -2.75 -7.05
C ASP A 90 -4.15 -2.48 -5.56
N VAL A 91 -4.98 -1.57 -5.03
CA VAL A 91 -4.95 -1.22 -3.62
C VAL A 91 -6.03 -1.97 -2.84
N ALA A 92 -5.72 -2.39 -1.62
CA ALA A 92 -6.67 -2.73 -0.58
C ALA A 92 -6.67 -1.62 0.49
N VAL A 93 -7.85 -1.12 0.86
CA VAL A 93 -8.02 0.06 1.73
C VAL A 93 -8.81 -0.29 2.98
N ALA A 94 -8.16 -0.23 4.14
CA ALA A 94 -8.79 -0.52 5.42
C ALA A 94 -9.44 0.72 6.05
N ASN A 95 -10.71 0.58 6.40
CA ASN A 95 -11.50 1.59 7.10
C ASN A 95 -11.46 1.34 8.62
N ARG A 96 -11.26 2.40 9.41
CA ARG A 96 -11.09 2.29 10.88
C ARG A 96 -12.28 1.66 11.59
N VAL A 97 -13.50 1.86 11.08
CA VAL A 97 -14.75 1.32 11.66
C VAL A 97 -15.21 0.06 10.92
N GLY A 98 -14.25 -0.73 10.45
CA GLY A 98 -14.48 -1.96 9.71
C GLY A 98 -14.71 -1.73 8.23
N GLY A 99 -14.35 -2.73 7.43
CA GLY A 99 -14.52 -2.71 5.98
C GLY A 99 -13.20 -2.61 5.24
N LEU A 100 -13.03 -3.47 4.24
CA LEU A 100 -11.89 -3.50 3.34
C LEU A 100 -12.40 -3.37 1.89
N THR A 101 -11.81 -2.46 1.12
CA THR A 101 -12.17 -2.22 -0.29
C THR A 101 -10.97 -2.47 -1.17
N LYS A 102 -11.13 -3.24 -2.25
CA LYS A 102 -10.13 -3.31 -3.32
C LYS A 102 -10.49 -2.37 -4.46
N ILE A 103 -9.51 -1.68 -5.01
CA ILE A 103 -9.66 -0.85 -6.21
C ILE A 103 -8.56 -1.25 -7.20
N ILE A 104 -8.97 -1.47 -8.45
CA ILE A 104 -8.07 -1.86 -9.55
C ILE A 104 -7.31 -0.62 -10.02
N ALA A 105 -5.99 -0.75 -10.20
CA ALA A 105 -5.16 0.38 -10.59
C ALA A 105 -5.27 0.76 -12.07
N VAL A 106 -5.20 -0.26 -12.92
CA VAL A 106 -5.13 -0.12 -14.37
C VAL A 106 -6.53 -0.15 -14.96
N HIS A 107 -6.95 0.94 -15.60
CA HIS A 107 -8.29 1.08 -16.16
C HIS A 107 -8.67 -0.04 -17.14
N GLY A 108 -7.75 -0.50 -17.98
CA GLY A 108 -7.99 -1.62 -18.90
C GLY A 108 -8.20 -2.99 -18.22
N GLN A 109 -8.05 -3.07 -16.89
CA GLN A 109 -8.32 -4.27 -16.10
C GLN A 109 -9.66 -4.19 -15.35
N CYS A 110 -10.34 -3.05 -15.41
CA CYS A 110 -11.67 -2.88 -14.83
C CYS A 110 -12.73 -3.46 -15.79
N ASP A 111 -13.81 -4.03 -15.24
CA ASP A 111 -14.94 -4.49 -16.05
C ASP A 111 -15.80 -3.29 -16.45
N GLU A 112 -15.72 -2.88 -17.72
CA GLU A 112 -16.43 -1.72 -18.28
C GLU A 112 -17.96 -1.84 -18.27
N LEU A 113 -18.53 -2.97 -17.84
CA LEU A 113 -19.96 -3.19 -17.71
C LEU A 113 -20.38 -3.47 -16.27
N LYS A 114 -19.47 -3.33 -15.30
CA LYS A 114 -19.69 -3.73 -13.91
C LYS A 114 -20.87 -3.01 -13.26
N ASN A 115 -20.99 -1.71 -13.46
CA ASN A 115 -22.10 -0.91 -12.95
C ASN A 115 -23.38 -1.01 -13.82
N GLY A 116 -23.34 -1.77 -14.92
CA GLY A 116 -24.44 -1.95 -15.88
C GLY A 116 -24.57 -0.84 -16.94
N MET A 117 -23.71 0.18 -16.94
CA MET A 117 -23.62 1.20 -17.97
C MET A 117 -22.57 0.80 -19.02
N PRO A 118 -22.84 0.98 -20.34
CA PRO A 118 -21.84 0.71 -21.36
C PRO A 118 -20.63 1.63 -21.29
N GLY A 119 -19.43 1.02 -21.21
CA GLY A 119 -18.14 1.69 -21.26
C GLY A 119 -17.63 2.05 -19.88
N LEU A 120 -16.30 2.16 -19.74
CA LEU A 120 -15.67 2.36 -18.43
C LEU A 120 -16.12 3.66 -17.76
N GLN A 121 -16.77 3.53 -16.60
CA GLN A 121 -17.07 4.64 -15.69
C GLN A 121 -16.15 4.54 -14.47
N THR A 122 -15.17 5.42 -14.37
CA THR A 122 -14.28 5.46 -13.21
C THR A 122 -13.85 6.89 -12.94
N SER A 123 -13.60 7.21 -11.67
CA SER A 123 -13.14 8.53 -11.26
C SER A 123 -11.86 8.95 -11.99
N SER A 124 -11.84 10.18 -12.49
CA SER A 124 -10.64 10.81 -13.04
C SER A 124 -9.86 11.67 -12.04
N GLY A 125 -10.34 11.81 -10.79
CA GLY A 125 -9.66 12.56 -9.74
C GLY A 125 -10.62 13.21 -8.74
N LYS A 126 -10.08 14.12 -7.93
CA LYS A 126 -10.78 14.74 -6.79
C LYS A 126 -12.06 15.50 -7.13
N ASP A 127 -12.16 16.03 -8.34
CA ASP A 127 -13.33 16.81 -8.79
C ASP A 127 -14.36 15.93 -9.53
N ASP A 128 -14.10 14.61 -9.60
CA ASP A 128 -14.89 13.60 -10.31
C ASP A 128 -14.99 12.32 -9.46
N VAL A 129 -15.50 12.46 -8.23
CA VAL A 129 -15.74 11.32 -7.33
C VAL A 129 -17.10 10.72 -7.65
N LEU A 130 -17.11 9.49 -8.16
CA LEU A 130 -18.34 8.78 -8.49
C LEU A 130 -19.04 8.26 -7.22
N PRO A 131 -20.39 8.23 -7.19
CA PRO A 131 -21.14 7.57 -6.12
C PRO A 131 -20.77 6.08 -5.98
N TRP A 132 -20.94 5.52 -4.78
CA TRP A 132 -20.70 4.09 -4.58
C TRP A 132 -21.53 3.23 -5.53
N GLY A 133 -20.89 2.23 -6.13
CA GLY A 133 -21.51 1.33 -7.10
C GLY A 133 -21.57 1.88 -8.54
N ALA A 134 -21.16 3.13 -8.77
CA ALA A 134 -21.02 3.69 -10.11
C ALA A 134 -19.59 3.60 -10.67
N ASP A 135 -18.59 3.38 -9.82
CA ASP A 135 -17.18 3.23 -10.24
C ASP A 135 -16.83 1.77 -10.55
N ASP A 136 -16.52 1.49 -11.82
CA ASP A 136 -16.23 0.15 -12.33
C ASP A 136 -14.91 -0.43 -11.81
N CYS A 137 -13.97 0.43 -11.38
CA CYS A 137 -12.67 -0.01 -10.88
C CYS A 137 -12.70 -0.36 -9.38
N VAL A 138 -13.77 -0.06 -8.64
CA VAL A 138 -13.95 -0.55 -7.26
C VAL A 138 -14.27 -2.05 -7.33
N ALA A 139 -13.28 -2.92 -7.10
CA ALA A 139 -13.36 -4.37 -7.31
C ALA A 139 -14.37 -5.05 -6.37
N TRP A 140 -14.19 -4.89 -5.07
CA TRP A 140 -15.04 -5.51 -4.06
C TRP A 140 -14.96 -4.75 -2.73
N TYR A 141 -15.94 -5.02 -1.87
CA TYR A 141 -16.00 -4.56 -0.49
C TYR A 141 -16.35 -5.71 0.44
N THR A 142 -15.57 -5.87 1.51
CA THR A 142 -15.81 -6.88 2.55
C THR A 142 -16.01 -6.19 3.90
N GLN A 143 -17.22 -6.32 4.45
CA GLN A 143 -17.59 -5.79 5.76
C GLN A 143 -17.06 -6.69 6.87
N PHE A 144 -16.50 -6.07 7.92
CA PHE A 144 -16.16 -6.77 9.17
C PHE A 144 -17.06 -6.28 10.33
N PRO A 145 -17.53 -7.18 11.21
CA PRO A 145 -18.36 -6.83 12.36
C PRO A 145 -17.51 -6.28 13.51
N THR A 146 -16.82 -5.17 13.26
CA THR A 146 -15.91 -4.54 14.22
C THR A 146 -16.13 -3.03 14.28
N THR A 147 -15.59 -2.41 15.31
CA THR A 147 -15.48 -0.95 15.46
C THR A 147 -14.05 -0.47 15.29
N ASN A 148 -13.09 -1.38 15.14
CA ASN A 148 -11.68 -1.09 14.95
C ASN A 148 -11.01 -2.09 14.00
N GLN A 149 -10.55 -1.58 12.85
CA GLN A 149 -9.75 -2.30 11.87
C GLN A 149 -8.68 -1.36 11.32
N ARG A 150 -7.43 -1.81 11.28
CA ARG A 150 -6.31 -0.94 10.87
C ARG A 150 -5.28 -1.62 9.98
N PRO A 151 -4.63 -2.74 10.39
CA PRO A 151 -3.65 -3.37 9.52
C PRO A 151 -4.28 -3.84 8.21
N VAL A 152 -3.59 -3.62 7.11
CA VAL A 152 -3.85 -4.24 5.80
C VAL A 152 -2.50 -4.52 5.15
N ALA A 153 -2.32 -5.73 4.63
CA ALA A 153 -1.11 -6.12 3.93
C ALA A 153 -1.41 -7.20 2.88
N TRP A 154 -1.02 -6.97 1.64
CA TRP A 154 -1.02 -7.99 0.59
C TRP A 154 0.13 -8.98 0.80
N ASP A 155 -0.11 -10.25 0.46
CA ASP A 155 0.97 -11.15 0.06
C ASP A 155 1.23 -11.05 -1.44
N SER A 156 2.31 -11.70 -1.90
CA SER A 156 2.75 -11.62 -3.30
C SER A 156 1.81 -12.36 -4.26
N GLY A 157 1.11 -13.40 -3.81
CA GLY A 157 0.60 -14.44 -4.70
C GLY A 157 1.74 -15.18 -5.42
N THR A 158 1.45 -15.69 -6.61
CA THR A 158 2.39 -16.41 -7.48
C THR A 158 2.50 -15.71 -8.83
N PHE A 159 3.71 -15.48 -9.32
CA PHE A 159 3.93 -14.94 -10.65
C PHE A 159 3.59 -15.98 -11.73
N ASN A 160 2.75 -15.59 -12.68
CA ASN A 160 2.38 -16.38 -13.85
C ASN A 160 3.09 -15.81 -15.09
N PRO A 161 4.13 -16.49 -15.62
CA PRO A 161 4.87 -16.03 -16.79
C PRO A 161 4.06 -16.09 -18.09
N ALA A 162 2.95 -16.85 -18.13
CA ALA A 162 2.10 -16.90 -19.31
C ALA A 162 1.21 -15.65 -19.44
N THR A 163 0.88 -15.01 -18.31
CA THR A 163 0.03 -13.81 -18.27
C THR A 163 0.81 -12.55 -17.91
N CYS A 164 2.09 -12.67 -17.52
CA CYS A 164 2.90 -11.56 -16.99
C CYS A 164 2.25 -10.90 -15.76
N ARG A 165 1.57 -11.69 -14.92
CA ARG A 165 0.83 -11.18 -13.76
C ARG A 165 1.05 -11.99 -12.51
N TRP A 166 0.86 -11.34 -11.37
CA TRP A 166 0.77 -12.02 -10.09
C TRP A 166 -0.66 -12.45 -9.84
N GLU A 167 -0.84 -13.72 -9.56
CA GLU A 167 -2.13 -14.37 -9.40
C GLU A 167 -2.24 -15.02 -8.02
N GLY A 168 -3.47 -15.13 -7.51
CA GLY A 168 -3.72 -15.80 -6.22
C GLY A 168 -3.18 -15.05 -4.99
N ALA A 169 -2.88 -13.75 -5.12
CA ALA A 169 -2.53 -12.91 -3.99
C ALA A 169 -3.69 -12.83 -2.98
N ARG A 170 -3.35 -12.75 -1.69
CA ARG A 170 -4.30 -12.64 -0.58
C ARG A 170 -4.05 -11.36 0.21
N VAL A 171 -5.07 -10.92 0.92
CA VAL A 171 -5.01 -9.73 1.78
C VAL A 171 -5.18 -10.13 3.23
N TRP A 172 -4.23 -9.73 4.06
CA TRP A 172 -4.35 -9.79 5.51
C TRP A 172 -5.00 -8.52 6.06
N THR A 173 -5.86 -8.66 7.06
CA THR A 173 -6.33 -7.54 7.88
C THR A 173 -6.56 -8.00 9.32
N VAL A 174 -6.49 -7.07 10.27
CA VAL A 174 -6.69 -7.39 11.70
C VAL A 174 -7.73 -6.45 12.31
N THR A 175 -8.66 -7.03 13.07
CA THR A 175 -9.70 -6.29 13.79
C THR A 175 -9.62 -6.52 15.29
N SER A 176 -10.13 -5.59 16.08
CA SER A 176 -10.44 -5.89 17.47
C SER A 176 -11.55 -6.95 17.55
N ALA A 177 -11.41 -7.92 18.45
CA ALA A 177 -12.40 -8.99 18.64
C ALA A 177 -13.65 -8.51 19.38
N THR A 178 -13.48 -7.51 20.25
CA THR A 178 -14.57 -6.92 21.03
C THR A 178 -14.83 -5.49 20.56
N PRO A 179 -16.08 -5.12 20.23
CA PRO A 179 -16.40 -3.75 19.86
C PRO A 179 -16.18 -2.73 21.00
N GLY A 180 -15.75 -1.53 20.65
CA GLY A 180 -15.68 -0.36 21.51
C GLY A 180 -16.43 0.84 20.90
N LEU A 181 -15.89 2.05 21.07
CA LEU A 181 -16.37 3.25 20.36
C LEU A 181 -15.94 3.21 18.88
N PRO A 182 -16.59 3.94 17.97
CA PRO A 182 -16.15 4.01 16.57
C PRO A 182 -14.66 4.36 16.46
N GLY A 183 -13.89 3.51 15.76
CA GLY A 183 -12.43 3.62 15.61
C GLY A 183 -11.63 3.04 16.78
N LEU A 184 -12.27 2.48 17.80
CA LEU A 184 -11.66 1.88 18.99
C LEU A 184 -12.25 0.50 19.32
N GLY A 185 -11.40 -0.44 19.72
CA GLY A 185 -11.80 -1.73 20.25
C GLY A 185 -12.08 -1.72 21.75
N GLY A 186 -12.88 -2.69 22.19
CA GLY A 186 -13.12 -3.01 23.59
C GLY A 186 -12.07 -3.96 24.18
N PRO A 187 -12.09 -4.19 25.51
CA PRO A 187 -11.22 -5.17 26.16
C PRO A 187 -11.37 -6.56 25.54
N GLY A 188 -10.26 -7.17 25.13
CA GLY A 188 -10.25 -8.48 24.48
C GLY A 188 -9.06 -8.63 23.53
N GLY A 189 -9.09 -9.71 22.76
CA GLY A 189 -8.10 -10.04 21.74
C GLY A 189 -8.31 -9.34 20.40
N VAL A 190 -7.62 -9.84 19.38
CA VAL A 190 -7.83 -9.48 17.97
C VAL A 190 -8.26 -10.69 17.15
N ILE A 191 -8.87 -10.43 16.00
CA ILE A 191 -9.13 -11.43 14.97
C ILE A 191 -8.35 -11.03 13.73
N VAL A 192 -7.49 -11.94 13.27
CA VAL A 192 -6.77 -11.84 11.99
C VAL A 192 -7.63 -12.49 10.93
N TYR A 193 -7.80 -11.83 9.80
CA TYR A 193 -8.51 -12.33 8.63
C TYR A 193 -7.55 -12.40 7.45
N ARG A 194 -7.66 -13.47 6.66
CA ARG A 194 -7.06 -13.54 5.33
C ARG A 194 -8.15 -13.65 4.28
N LEU A 195 -8.09 -12.80 3.27
CA LEU A 195 -9.06 -12.73 2.20
C LEU A 195 -8.43 -13.14 0.89
N ASN A 196 -9.23 -13.80 0.05
CA ASN A 196 -8.95 -13.96 -1.35
C ASN A 196 -8.84 -12.58 -2.02
N GLY A 197 -7.71 -12.28 -2.65
CA GLY A 197 -7.46 -10.97 -3.24
C GLY A 197 -8.34 -10.62 -4.43
N GLU A 198 -8.84 -11.62 -5.14
CA GLU A 198 -9.66 -11.39 -6.33
C GLU A 198 -11.13 -11.14 -5.96
N THR A 199 -11.63 -11.88 -4.99
CA THR A 199 -13.07 -11.89 -4.66
C THR A 199 -13.43 -11.14 -3.38
N GLY A 200 -12.46 -10.85 -2.52
CA GLY A 200 -12.71 -10.32 -1.17
C GLY A 200 -13.34 -11.33 -0.21
N ALA A 201 -13.48 -12.61 -0.61
CA ALA A 201 -13.99 -13.65 0.27
C ALA A 201 -13.00 -13.92 1.42
N VAL A 202 -13.49 -14.00 2.65
CA VAL A 202 -12.66 -14.43 3.80
C VAL A 202 -12.34 -15.91 3.64
N GLU A 203 -11.07 -16.24 3.51
CA GLU A 203 -10.56 -17.61 3.40
C GLU A 203 -10.23 -18.17 4.79
N ASP A 204 -9.59 -17.36 5.65
CA ASP A 204 -9.10 -17.79 6.96
C ASP A 204 -9.36 -16.78 8.07
N GLN A 205 -9.44 -17.29 9.31
CA GLN A 205 -9.58 -16.49 10.52
C GLN A 205 -8.74 -17.08 11.66
N VAL A 206 -8.01 -16.23 12.37
CA VAL A 206 -7.22 -16.59 13.56
C VAL A 206 -7.54 -15.64 14.71
N ALA A 207 -8.06 -16.17 15.81
CA ALA A 207 -8.26 -15.41 17.04
C ALA A 207 -6.98 -15.41 17.88
N ILE A 208 -6.54 -14.23 18.33
CA ILE A 208 -5.37 -14.07 19.19
C ILE A 208 -5.82 -13.32 20.46
N ASP A 209 -6.36 -14.08 21.41
CA ASP A 209 -6.97 -13.57 22.65
C ASP A 209 -5.99 -12.82 23.55
N THR A 210 -4.70 -13.12 23.41
CA THR A 210 -3.63 -12.56 24.25
C THR A 210 -3.03 -11.27 23.68
N PHE A 211 -3.41 -10.84 22.47
CA PHE A 211 -2.97 -9.58 21.88
C PHE A 211 -3.92 -8.43 22.27
N PRO A 212 -3.45 -7.19 22.50
CA PRO A 212 -4.32 -6.08 22.88
C PRO A 212 -5.31 -5.73 21.76
N GLY A 213 -6.58 -6.02 21.96
CA GLY A 213 -7.68 -5.56 21.11
C GLY A 213 -8.30 -4.24 21.53
N ALA A 214 -8.06 -3.78 22.77
CA ALA A 214 -8.64 -2.55 23.30
C ALA A 214 -8.04 -1.28 22.66
N GLN A 215 -8.78 -0.18 22.75
CA GLN A 215 -8.38 1.12 22.20
C GLN A 215 -8.04 1.00 20.71
N PHE A 216 -6.80 1.28 20.30
CA PHE A 216 -6.45 1.22 18.89
C PHE A 216 -6.16 -0.19 18.38
N GLY A 217 -6.12 -1.19 19.26
CA GLY A 217 -5.91 -2.61 18.91
C GLY A 217 -4.62 -2.84 18.13
N ALA A 218 -4.64 -3.83 17.23
CA ALA A 218 -3.64 -3.94 16.17
C ALA A 218 -3.67 -2.68 15.29
N TYR A 219 -2.50 -2.14 14.96
CA TYR A 219 -2.37 -0.78 14.42
C TYR A 219 -1.67 -0.74 13.07
N GLY A 220 -0.50 -1.34 12.96
CA GLY A 220 0.23 -1.52 11.70
C GLY A 220 0.42 -3.02 11.42
N GLY A 221 0.52 -3.38 10.14
CA GLY A 221 0.88 -4.72 9.71
C GLY A 221 1.68 -4.69 8.41
N ALA A 222 2.50 -5.71 8.22
CA ALA A 222 3.36 -5.91 7.05
C ALA A 222 3.51 -7.42 6.78
N VAL A 223 3.92 -7.76 5.57
CA VAL A 223 4.11 -9.14 5.13
C VAL A 223 5.58 -9.37 4.80
N ASP A 224 6.11 -10.53 5.19
CA ASP A 224 7.47 -10.97 4.85
C ASP A 224 7.55 -11.67 3.50
N SER A 225 8.76 -12.06 3.07
CA SER A 225 9.02 -12.71 1.78
C SER A 225 8.21 -14.01 1.56
N GLN A 226 7.75 -14.64 2.64
CA GLN A 226 7.01 -15.90 2.64
C GLN A 226 5.49 -15.70 2.75
N GLY A 227 5.01 -14.46 2.76
CA GLY A 227 3.59 -14.14 2.86
C GLY A 227 3.05 -14.12 4.30
N ASN A 228 3.91 -14.29 5.31
CA ASN A 228 3.48 -14.30 6.71
C ASN A 228 3.15 -12.88 7.19
N LEU A 229 2.16 -12.77 8.05
CA LEU A 229 1.74 -11.48 8.60
C LEU A 229 2.50 -11.15 9.88
N TRP A 230 3.07 -9.94 9.93
CA TRP A 230 3.58 -9.31 11.13
C TRP A 230 2.72 -8.10 11.49
N PHE A 231 2.36 -7.93 12.77
CA PHE A 231 1.62 -6.76 13.21
C PHE A 231 1.90 -6.32 14.64
N VAL A 232 1.71 -5.02 14.90
CA VAL A 232 1.96 -4.36 16.19
C VAL A 232 0.76 -3.53 16.61
N PRO A 233 0.54 -3.32 17.92
CA PRO A 233 -0.41 -2.33 18.40
C PRO A 233 0.23 -0.95 18.36
N GLN A 234 -0.57 0.09 18.62
CA GLN A 234 0.00 1.38 18.96
C GLN A 234 0.56 1.32 20.38
N GLY A 235 1.87 1.42 20.50
CA GLY A 235 2.59 1.46 21.75
C GLY A 235 2.64 2.87 22.32
N LEU A 236 2.12 3.05 23.53
CA LEU A 236 2.52 4.17 24.37
C LEU A 236 3.68 3.74 25.28
N PRO A 237 4.57 4.65 25.72
CA PRO A 237 5.54 4.35 26.75
C PRO A 237 4.83 3.79 28.00
N PHE A 238 5.40 2.75 28.61
CA PHE A 238 4.93 2.15 29.86
C PHE A 238 3.51 1.52 29.87
N THR A 239 2.90 1.25 28.71
CA THR A 239 1.70 0.40 28.61
C THR A 239 2.11 -1.05 28.33
N PRO A 240 2.12 -1.96 29.33
CA PRO A 240 2.72 -3.29 29.18
C PRO A 240 2.04 -4.15 28.11
N ASP A 241 0.71 -4.05 27.99
CA ASP A 241 -0.05 -4.84 27.01
C ASP A 241 0.26 -4.47 25.57
N ASN A 242 0.73 -3.25 25.31
CA ASN A 242 1.07 -2.77 23.97
C ASN A 242 2.53 -3.08 23.59
N LYS A 243 3.24 -3.88 24.37
CA LYS A 243 4.61 -4.34 24.09
C LYS A 243 4.65 -5.71 23.43
N LYS A 244 3.76 -5.93 22.46
CA LYS A 244 3.58 -7.20 21.75
C LYS A 244 3.69 -6.98 20.25
N MET A 245 4.42 -7.86 19.58
CA MET A 245 4.42 -7.99 18.13
C MET A 245 3.97 -9.40 17.81
N ALA A 246 3.01 -9.55 16.89
CA ALA A 246 2.49 -10.84 16.50
C ALA A 246 2.99 -11.22 15.11
N PHE A 247 3.27 -12.51 14.95
CA PHE A 247 3.56 -13.21 13.71
C PHE A 247 2.45 -14.21 13.44
N VAL A 248 1.98 -14.34 12.21
CA VAL A 248 1.04 -15.37 11.77
C VAL A 248 1.58 -16.03 10.51
N ASP A 249 1.79 -17.34 10.59
CA ASP A 249 2.29 -18.18 9.50
C ASP A 249 1.23 -18.31 8.39
N ALA A 250 1.63 -18.04 7.15
CA ALA A 250 0.72 -18.06 6.02
C ALA A 250 0.30 -19.49 5.58
N GLN A 251 1.10 -20.50 5.87
CA GLN A 251 0.83 -21.86 5.42
C GLN A 251 -0.09 -22.61 6.38
N ASN A 252 0.13 -22.45 7.69
CA ASN A 252 -0.55 -23.24 8.72
C ASN A 252 -1.36 -22.41 9.73
N LEU A 253 -1.34 -21.07 9.62
CA LEU A 253 -2.08 -20.14 10.47
C LEU A 253 -1.71 -20.17 11.97
N SER A 254 -0.60 -20.84 12.32
CA SER A 254 -0.04 -20.73 13.67
C SER A 254 0.48 -19.31 13.90
N TYR A 255 0.50 -18.89 15.16
CA TYR A 255 0.96 -17.55 15.51
C TYR A 255 1.95 -17.58 16.68
N GLN A 256 2.76 -16.54 16.74
CA GLN A 256 3.69 -16.28 17.84
C GLN A 256 3.62 -14.83 18.27
N ILE A 257 3.80 -14.57 19.58
CA ILE A 257 3.89 -13.23 20.13
C ILE A 257 5.30 -13.01 20.65
N TYR A 258 5.92 -11.94 20.16
CA TYR A 258 7.21 -11.43 20.61
C TYR A 258 7.03 -10.20 21.50
N THR A 259 7.91 -10.04 22.48
CA THR A 259 7.91 -8.86 23.34
C THR A 259 8.69 -7.73 22.67
N ILE A 260 8.05 -6.57 22.55
CA ILE A 260 8.69 -5.33 22.09
C ILE A 260 9.45 -4.71 23.28
N PRO A 261 10.69 -4.20 23.10
CA PRO A 261 11.44 -3.54 24.17
C PRO A 261 10.68 -2.36 24.78
N GLN A 262 10.90 -2.12 26.09
CA GLN A 262 10.14 -1.09 26.82
C GLN A 262 10.34 0.32 26.25
N ASN A 263 11.55 0.61 25.75
CA ASN A 263 11.94 1.86 25.11
C ASN A 263 11.45 2.00 23.66
N VAL A 264 10.70 1.04 23.12
CA VAL A 264 10.10 1.15 21.78
C VAL A 264 8.60 1.38 21.93
N ALA A 265 8.14 2.62 21.72
CA ALA A 265 6.72 2.96 21.58
C ALA A 265 6.25 2.69 20.13
N SER A 266 5.82 1.46 19.83
CA SER A 266 5.51 0.99 18.47
C SER A 266 4.41 1.81 17.78
N TYR A 267 4.53 1.98 16.46
CA TYR A 267 3.51 2.67 15.67
C TYR A 267 3.32 2.05 14.29
N GLY A 268 4.27 2.29 13.39
CA GLY A 268 4.34 1.70 12.06
C GLY A 268 5.19 0.43 12.09
N ILE A 269 4.99 -0.41 11.09
CA ILE A 269 5.76 -1.65 10.88
C ILE A 269 6.00 -1.83 9.38
N THR A 270 7.18 -2.33 9.02
CA THR A 270 7.52 -2.79 7.68
C THR A 270 8.45 -4.00 7.79
N VAL A 271 8.63 -4.74 6.71
CA VAL A 271 9.62 -5.83 6.62
C VAL A 271 10.62 -5.44 5.54
N ASP A 272 11.91 -5.58 5.83
CA ASP A 272 12.96 -5.31 4.86
C ASP A 272 13.23 -6.53 3.96
N ALA A 273 14.08 -6.33 2.95
CA ALA A 273 14.49 -7.37 2.02
C ALA A 273 15.21 -8.58 2.64
N ASP A 274 15.67 -8.47 3.90
CA ASP A 274 16.33 -9.54 4.63
C ASP A 274 15.37 -10.24 5.63
N ASP A 275 14.06 -10.04 5.47
CA ASP A 275 12.99 -10.48 6.38
C ASP A 275 13.15 -9.97 7.83
N SER A 276 13.93 -8.90 8.04
CA SER A 276 13.97 -8.22 9.33
C SER A 276 12.76 -7.30 9.48
N VAL A 277 12.16 -7.34 10.66
CA VAL A 277 10.95 -6.57 10.95
C VAL A 277 11.33 -5.24 11.57
N TRP A 278 10.92 -4.14 10.95
CA TRP A 278 11.20 -2.80 11.43
C TRP A 278 9.95 -2.19 12.04
N VAL A 279 10.09 -1.59 13.21
CA VAL A 279 9.01 -0.91 13.93
C VAL A 279 9.43 0.53 14.19
N SER A 280 8.63 1.49 13.74
CA SER A 280 8.85 2.89 14.10
C SER A 280 8.43 3.13 15.54
N SER A 281 9.11 4.10 16.17
CA SER A 281 8.91 4.42 17.56
C SER A 281 8.61 5.90 17.79
N THR A 282 7.39 6.19 18.27
CA THR A 282 6.95 7.57 18.56
C THR A 282 7.44 8.10 19.91
N GLY A 283 8.28 7.33 20.60
CA GLY A 283 8.86 7.68 21.88
C GLY A 283 9.93 6.65 22.24
N GLY A 284 11.11 7.14 22.62
CA GLY A 284 12.27 6.29 22.87
C GLY A 284 13.20 6.24 21.66
N THR A 285 13.33 5.10 20.99
CA THR A 285 14.44 4.84 20.02
C THR A 285 14.27 5.44 18.63
N GLY A 286 13.11 6.02 18.31
CA GLY A 286 12.77 6.49 16.96
C GLY A 286 12.42 5.36 15.98
N VAL A 287 13.22 4.30 15.92
CA VAL A 287 12.98 3.08 15.15
C VAL A 287 13.66 1.89 15.84
N ALA A 288 13.20 0.68 15.59
CA ALA A 288 13.84 -0.54 16.04
C ALA A 288 13.70 -1.66 14.99
N ARG A 289 14.79 -2.41 14.77
CA ARG A 289 14.82 -3.63 13.96
C ARG A 289 14.70 -4.84 14.87
N PHE A 290 13.89 -5.80 14.45
CA PHE A 290 13.78 -7.13 15.04
C PHE A 290 14.27 -8.18 14.03
N ASN A 291 15.19 -9.02 14.48
CA ASN A 291 15.66 -10.15 13.70
C ASN A 291 14.89 -11.42 14.14
N PRO A 292 14.04 -12.01 13.29
CA PRO A 292 13.21 -13.17 13.67
C PRO A 292 14.01 -14.46 13.85
N ILE A 293 15.20 -14.58 13.26
CA ILE A 293 16.06 -15.77 13.36
C ILE A 293 16.73 -15.83 14.74
N THR A 294 17.27 -14.70 15.20
CA THR A 294 18.00 -14.61 16.47
C THR A 294 17.11 -14.14 17.63
N VAL A 295 15.90 -13.67 17.33
CA VAL A 295 14.94 -13.09 18.30
C VAL A 295 15.59 -11.95 19.08
N THR A 296 16.27 -11.05 18.38
CA THR A 296 16.97 -9.90 18.95
C THR A 296 16.41 -8.58 18.42
N TRP A 297 16.55 -7.54 19.23
CA TRP A 297 16.16 -6.17 18.89
C TRP A 297 17.39 -5.28 18.83
N GLU A 298 17.43 -4.44 17.81
CA GLU A 298 18.49 -3.47 17.56
C GLU A 298 17.87 -2.12 17.20
N TYR A 299 18.57 -1.02 17.48
CA TYR A 299 18.08 0.33 17.18
C TYR A 299 19.24 1.32 17.09
N PRO A 300 19.09 2.41 16.30
CA PRO A 300 20.08 3.46 16.20
C PRO A 300 20.28 4.16 17.55
N ASP A 301 21.51 4.63 17.81
CA ASP A 301 21.77 5.63 18.85
C ASP A 301 21.37 7.02 18.33
N SER A 302 20.07 7.28 18.28
CA SER A 302 19.49 8.52 17.79
C SER A 302 18.41 9.03 18.74
N ALA A 303 18.43 10.34 19.01
CA ALA A 303 17.37 11.01 19.75
C ALA A 303 16.16 11.39 18.87
N THR A 304 16.22 11.13 17.56
CA THR A 304 15.17 11.50 16.61
C THR A 304 14.01 10.53 16.73
N LEU A 305 12.85 11.04 17.16
CA LEU A 305 11.63 10.25 17.27
C LEU A 305 10.92 10.13 15.92
N SER A 306 10.29 8.98 15.71
CA SER A 306 9.37 8.82 14.60
C SER A 306 8.02 9.44 14.92
N LEU A 307 7.25 9.80 13.89
CA LEU A 307 5.89 10.31 14.07
C LEU A 307 4.82 9.38 13.48
N GLY A 308 5.22 8.29 12.84
CA GLY A 308 4.34 7.49 12.03
C GLY A 308 5.02 6.28 11.36
N GLY A 309 4.90 6.14 10.05
CA GLY A 309 5.39 5.01 9.27
C GLY A 309 6.87 5.07 8.92
N LEU A 310 7.27 4.00 8.25
CA LEU A 310 8.61 3.70 7.78
C LEU A 310 8.54 2.77 6.57
N ALA A 311 9.57 2.82 5.71
CA ALA A 311 9.70 1.98 4.53
C ALA A 311 11.19 1.76 4.22
N GLN A 312 11.56 0.58 3.73
CA GLN A 312 12.87 0.42 3.09
C GLN A 312 12.82 1.00 1.67
N ALA A 313 13.84 1.76 1.28
CA ALA A 313 14.01 2.28 -0.07
C ALA A 313 14.89 1.38 -0.94
N GLN A 314 14.94 1.69 -2.22
CA GLN A 314 15.72 0.95 -3.22
C GLN A 314 17.22 0.93 -2.91
N ASP A 315 17.75 1.96 -2.24
CA ASP A 315 19.14 2.02 -1.78
C ASP A 315 19.41 1.16 -0.53
N GLY A 316 18.42 0.38 -0.08
CA GLY A 316 18.49 -0.50 1.09
C GLY A 316 18.31 0.24 2.42
N LEU A 317 18.28 1.58 2.44
CA LEU A 317 18.10 2.35 3.65
C LEU A 317 16.65 2.28 4.14
N VAL A 318 16.46 2.27 5.44
CA VAL A 318 15.13 2.34 6.06
C VAL A 318 14.81 3.77 6.41
N TRP A 319 13.86 4.35 5.66
CA TRP A 319 13.34 5.69 5.88
C TRP A 319 12.22 5.66 6.91
N THR A 320 12.28 6.55 7.90
CA THR A 320 11.24 6.71 8.92
C THR A 320 10.86 8.18 9.05
N SER A 321 9.57 8.40 9.31
CA SER A 321 8.98 9.73 9.49
C SER A 321 9.63 10.47 10.67
N THR A 322 9.67 11.80 10.61
CA THR A 322 10.18 12.67 11.67
C THR A 322 9.34 13.94 11.76
N SER A 323 9.63 14.82 12.73
CA SER A 323 8.97 16.13 12.88
C SER A 323 9.25 17.14 11.77
N GLY A 324 10.28 16.93 10.95
CA GLY A 324 10.61 17.83 9.82
C GLY A 324 10.52 17.18 8.43
N GLY A 325 10.22 15.88 8.36
CA GLY A 325 10.25 15.11 7.11
C GLY A 325 10.56 13.65 7.40
N ALA A 326 11.72 13.15 6.96
CA ALA A 326 12.17 11.78 7.23
C ALA A 326 13.67 11.69 7.52
N MET A 327 14.08 10.61 8.16
CA MET A 327 15.48 10.21 8.30
C MET A 327 15.68 8.79 7.75
N ALA A 328 16.85 8.53 7.19
CA ALA A 328 17.23 7.21 6.69
C ALA A 328 18.22 6.55 7.66
N VAL A 329 17.97 5.28 7.99
CA VAL A 329 18.83 4.43 8.80
C VAL A 329 19.45 3.37 7.92
N ASP A 330 20.77 3.22 8.01
CA ASP A 330 21.48 2.11 7.38
C ASP A 330 21.19 0.82 8.16
N PRO A 331 20.61 -0.22 7.53
CA PRO A 331 20.29 -1.46 8.21
C PRO A 331 21.53 -2.19 8.74
N LEU A 332 22.70 -2.06 8.12
CA LEU A 332 23.92 -2.77 8.54
C LEU A 332 24.56 -2.12 9.77
N THR A 333 24.64 -0.79 9.78
CA THR A 333 25.35 -0.05 10.83
C THR A 333 24.44 0.55 11.89
N LEU A 334 23.13 0.62 11.62
CA LEU A 334 22.12 1.34 12.40
C LEU A 334 22.45 2.83 12.57
N ALA A 335 23.29 3.39 11.70
CA ALA A 335 23.56 4.82 11.69
C ALA A 335 22.42 5.56 10.98
N VAL A 336 22.07 6.74 11.48
CA VAL A 336 21.29 7.71 10.69
C VAL A 336 22.23 8.32 9.66
N VAL A 337 21.94 8.12 8.38
CA VAL A 337 22.85 8.47 7.28
C VAL A 337 22.33 9.58 6.37
N LYS A 338 21.01 9.79 6.29
CA LYS A 338 20.38 10.85 5.49
C LYS A 338 19.17 11.45 6.20
N THR A 339 18.80 12.66 5.81
CA THR A 339 17.55 13.32 6.23
C THR A 339 16.90 14.04 5.06
N LEU A 340 15.58 13.95 4.97
CA LEU A 340 14.75 14.73 4.05
C LEU A 340 13.90 15.71 4.87
N GLN A 341 13.80 16.94 4.37
CA GLN A 341 12.96 17.97 4.99
C GLN A 341 11.82 18.33 4.04
N ILE A 342 10.63 18.50 4.60
CA ILE A 342 9.46 18.99 3.84
C ILE A 342 9.13 20.43 4.24
N PRO A 343 8.47 21.20 3.36
CA PRO A 343 8.19 22.62 3.60
C PRO A 343 7.37 22.89 4.87
N GLN A 344 6.47 21.98 5.26
CA GLN A 344 5.58 22.18 6.39
C GLN A 344 5.24 20.88 7.12
N GLY A 345 5.36 20.92 8.45
CA GLY A 345 4.86 19.90 9.37
C GLY A 345 5.74 18.66 9.47
N GLY A 346 5.31 17.75 10.34
CA GLY A 346 5.92 16.44 10.49
C GLY A 346 5.24 15.41 9.60
N THR A 347 5.97 14.36 9.25
CA THR A 347 5.46 13.29 8.38
C THR A 347 4.75 12.21 9.21
N LYS A 348 3.65 11.66 8.69
CA LYS A 348 2.98 10.47 9.22
C LYS A 348 3.26 9.23 8.39
N GLY A 349 3.31 9.34 7.08
CA GLY A 349 3.56 8.22 6.17
C GLY A 349 4.90 8.30 5.48
N VAL A 350 5.58 7.17 5.38
CA VAL A 350 6.75 7.03 4.51
C VAL A 350 6.51 5.87 3.57
N GLY A 351 6.68 6.11 2.27
CA GLY A 351 6.59 5.13 1.20
C GLY A 351 7.68 5.39 0.18
N VAL A 352 7.84 4.50 -0.78
CA VAL A 352 8.86 4.60 -1.82
C VAL A 352 8.22 4.20 -3.14
N ASP A 353 8.44 4.94 -4.21
CA ASP A 353 7.93 4.56 -5.53
C ASP A 353 8.93 3.72 -6.32
N ARG A 354 8.50 3.26 -7.50
CA ARG A 354 9.30 2.44 -8.40
C ARG A 354 10.59 3.13 -8.86
N ASP A 355 10.58 4.46 -8.93
CA ASP A 355 11.68 5.27 -9.44
C ASP A 355 12.65 5.68 -8.31
N GLY A 356 12.44 5.17 -7.09
CA GLY A 356 13.31 5.38 -5.94
C GLY A 356 13.03 6.66 -5.16
N PHE A 357 11.97 7.42 -5.49
CA PHE A 357 11.61 8.60 -4.70
C PHE A 357 10.95 8.20 -3.39
N VAL A 358 11.27 8.94 -2.33
CA VAL A 358 10.68 8.76 -1.01
C VAL A 358 9.44 9.64 -0.90
N TRP A 359 8.31 9.01 -0.62
CA TRP A 359 7.03 9.67 -0.43
C TRP A 359 6.77 9.94 1.04
N LEU A 360 6.54 11.21 1.36
CA LEU A 360 6.27 11.68 2.72
C LEU A 360 4.85 12.23 2.80
N VAL A 361 3.99 11.56 3.56
CA VAL A 361 2.59 11.96 3.73
C VAL A 361 2.40 12.59 5.11
N ASN A 362 1.91 13.81 5.18
CA ASN A 362 1.47 14.43 6.44
C ASN A 362 -0.06 14.57 6.45
N GLU A 363 -0.63 15.31 7.40
CA GLU A 363 -2.10 15.49 7.54
C GLU A 363 -2.69 16.54 6.58
N SER A 364 -1.92 17.02 5.59
CA SER A 364 -2.36 18.05 4.64
C SER A 364 -1.91 17.79 3.19
N ALA A 365 -0.83 17.06 2.98
CA ALA A 365 -0.22 16.85 1.67
C ALA A 365 0.61 15.56 1.60
N ALA A 366 0.93 15.17 0.39
CA ALA A 366 1.94 14.17 0.07
C ALA A 366 3.11 14.85 -0.63
N TYR A 367 4.34 14.46 -0.30
CA TYR A 367 5.55 15.01 -0.90
C TYR A 367 6.37 13.89 -1.54
N LYS A 368 6.66 14.02 -2.83
CA LYS A 368 7.60 13.18 -3.57
C LYS A 368 8.99 13.79 -3.39
N CYS A 369 9.90 13.07 -2.73
CA CYS A 369 11.23 13.58 -2.40
C CYS A 369 12.33 12.75 -3.06
N ASP A 370 13.29 13.44 -3.67
CA ASP A 370 14.51 12.83 -4.19
C ASP A 370 15.47 12.56 -3.00
N PRO A 371 15.81 11.29 -2.69
CA PRO A 371 16.66 10.96 -1.55
C PRO A 371 18.13 11.38 -1.72
N GLU A 372 18.58 11.68 -2.93
CA GLU A 372 19.95 12.13 -3.23
C GLU A 372 20.06 13.66 -3.25
N LEU A 373 19.09 14.33 -3.88
CA LEU A 373 19.09 15.79 -4.00
C LEU A 373 18.47 16.50 -2.77
N GLY A 374 17.62 15.79 -2.02
CA GLY A 374 16.90 16.37 -0.89
C GLY A 374 15.76 17.31 -1.27
N THR A 375 15.39 17.37 -2.54
CA THR A 375 14.29 18.19 -3.07
C THR A 375 12.97 17.46 -3.00
N CYS A 376 11.89 18.17 -2.67
CA CYS A 376 10.55 17.59 -2.53
C CYS A 376 9.49 18.41 -3.28
N ASP A 377 8.69 17.74 -4.09
CA ASP A 377 7.51 18.29 -4.76
C ASP A 377 6.23 17.81 -4.07
N GLY A 378 5.26 18.71 -3.87
CA GLY A 378 4.08 18.45 -3.04
C GLY A 378 2.76 18.37 -3.81
N TYR A 379 1.90 17.43 -3.41
CA TYR A 379 0.50 17.34 -3.78
C TYR A 379 -0.40 17.63 -2.57
N SER A 380 -1.20 18.71 -2.64
CA SER A 380 -2.05 19.18 -1.54
C SER A 380 -3.55 19.05 -1.79
N GLY A 381 -3.97 18.28 -2.81
CA GLY A 381 -5.39 18.08 -3.13
C GLY A 381 -6.13 17.12 -2.19
N LEU A 382 -5.49 16.68 -1.11
CA LEU A 382 -5.97 15.63 -0.20
C LEU A 382 -6.85 16.18 0.92
N SER A 383 -7.64 15.31 1.56
CA SER A 383 -8.56 15.67 2.66
C SER A 383 -8.29 14.82 3.90
N GLY A 384 -7.59 15.41 4.88
CA GLY A 384 -7.13 14.71 6.09
C GLY A 384 -6.31 13.45 5.77
N PRO A 385 -5.27 13.53 4.90
CA PRO A 385 -4.50 12.37 4.51
C PRO A 385 -3.87 11.65 5.71
N TYR A 386 -4.00 10.33 5.73
CA TYR A 386 -3.44 9.51 6.79
C TYR A 386 -3.13 8.11 6.27
N THR A 387 -1.94 7.92 5.73
CA THR A 387 -1.48 6.64 5.18
C THR A 387 -0.01 6.46 5.53
N TYR A 388 0.36 5.29 6.04
CA TYR A 388 1.73 5.02 6.49
C TYR A 388 2.14 3.55 6.35
N SER A 389 1.28 2.73 5.76
CA SER A 389 1.53 1.35 5.32
C SER A 389 1.94 1.36 3.84
N ASP A 390 2.02 0.19 3.20
CA ASP A 390 2.42 0.08 1.80
C ASP A 390 1.46 0.79 0.83
N MET A 391 1.79 2.01 0.45
CA MET A 391 0.95 2.87 -0.40
C MET A 391 1.33 2.87 -1.88
N THR A 392 2.39 2.16 -2.25
CA THR A 392 2.92 2.10 -3.62
C THR A 392 3.12 0.67 -4.13
N GLY A 393 3.16 -0.32 -3.23
CA GLY A 393 3.43 -1.73 -3.52
C GLY A 393 4.91 -2.06 -3.42
N TYR A 394 5.75 -1.04 -3.19
CA TYR A 394 7.19 -1.20 -3.15
C TYR A 394 7.68 -1.89 -1.89
N GLN A 395 6.95 -1.79 -0.76
CA GLN A 395 7.34 -2.52 0.45
C GLN A 395 7.15 -4.02 0.27
N LEU A 396 6.02 -4.44 -0.31
CA LEU A 396 5.81 -5.84 -0.70
C LEU A 396 6.88 -6.29 -1.70
N LYS A 397 7.20 -5.46 -2.70
CA LYS A 397 8.28 -5.74 -3.66
C LYS A 397 9.61 -5.98 -2.95
N ASN A 398 10.04 -5.10 -2.05
CA ASN A 398 11.30 -5.27 -1.33
C ASN A 398 11.34 -6.56 -0.53
N ALA A 399 10.28 -6.87 0.22
CA ALA A 399 10.24 -8.10 1.02
C ALA A 399 10.29 -9.37 0.14
N THR A 400 9.56 -9.41 -0.99
CA THR A 400 9.51 -10.59 -1.85
C THR A 400 10.70 -10.73 -2.80
N CYS A 401 11.22 -9.62 -3.32
CA CYS A 401 12.17 -9.60 -4.44
C CYS A 401 13.58 -9.13 -4.06
N GLY A 402 13.73 -8.49 -2.90
CA GLY A 402 14.93 -7.76 -2.53
C GLY A 402 15.11 -6.44 -3.29
N PRO A 403 16.11 -5.62 -2.91
CA PRO A 403 16.48 -4.44 -3.68
C PRO A 403 17.05 -4.86 -5.06
N PRO A 404 16.92 -4.02 -6.10
CA PRO A 404 17.56 -4.26 -7.39
C PRO A 404 19.09 -4.41 -7.22
N THR A 405 19.64 -5.47 -7.80
CA THR A 405 21.09 -5.79 -7.76
C THR A 405 21.92 -5.01 -8.75
#